data_AF-A0A2E8QRA7-F1
#
_entry.id   AF-A0A2E8QRA7-F1
#
_cell.length_a   1.000
_cell.length_b   1.000
_cell.length_c   1.000
_cell.angle_alpha   90.00
_cell.angle_beta   90.00
_cell.angle_gamma   90.00
#
_symmetry.space_group_name_H-M   'P 1'
#
loop_
_entity.id
_entity.type
_entity.pdbx_description
1 polymer ?
#
loop_
_entity_poly.entity_id
_entity_poly.type
_entity_poly.pdbx_seq_one_letter_code
_entity_poly.pdbx_strand_id
1 'polypeptide(L)'
;MSMPDSTLVPIPESDRELLLECRIETFSAGGPGGQHQNRTESGVRLVHLPTGLRVTAREERSQFRNRGAALRRLRKQLQTLNHKDTPRTPTRVPTREKKKRRDDKKRRSHRKRLRKPPLSEE
;
A
#
# COMPACT_ATOMS: atom_id res chain seq x y z
N MET A 1 6.60 15.57 27.83
CA MET A 1 7.74 15.44 26.91
C MET A 1 7.22 15.36 25.48
N SER A 2 7.58 16.32 24.63
CA SER A 2 7.27 16.31 23.19
C SER A 2 8.22 15.33 22.50
N MET A 3 7.70 14.27 21.87
CA MET A 3 8.52 13.38 21.05
C MET A 3 9.02 14.16 19.82
N PRO A 4 10.28 14.00 19.39
CA PRO A 4 10.72 14.60 18.14
C PRO A 4 10.04 13.86 16.97
N ASP A 5 9.26 14.60 16.18
CA ASP A 5 8.64 14.18 14.92
C ASP A 5 9.71 14.05 13.82
N SER A 6 10.78 13.28 14.08
CA SER A 6 11.90 13.07 13.16
C SER A 6 11.87 11.69 12.52
N THR A 7 10.70 11.22 12.10
CA THR A 7 10.56 9.92 11.40
C THR A 7 10.68 10.06 9.88
N LEU A 8 11.28 11.15 9.38
CA LEU A 8 11.61 11.29 7.97
C LEU A 8 12.98 10.68 7.74
N VAL A 9 13.02 9.57 7.00
CA VAL A 9 14.28 9.00 6.57
C VAL A 9 14.86 9.94 5.51
N PRO A 10 16.05 10.52 5.71
CA PRO A 10 16.70 11.32 4.68
C PRO A 10 17.02 10.41 3.50
N ILE A 11 16.45 10.70 2.33
CA ILE A 11 16.74 9.97 1.10
C ILE A 11 17.71 10.84 0.31
N PRO A 12 18.97 10.43 0.11
CA PRO A 12 19.90 11.18 -0.73
C PRO A 12 19.38 11.26 -2.17
N GLU A 13 19.60 12.41 -2.82
CA GLU A 13 19.15 12.61 -4.20
C GLU A 13 19.94 11.77 -5.21
N SER A 14 21.22 11.51 -4.87
CA SER A 14 22.18 10.77 -5.67
C SER A 14 22.12 9.26 -5.42
N ASP A 15 21.94 8.49 -6.49
CA ASP A 15 21.94 7.02 -6.43
C ASP A 15 23.27 6.45 -5.91
N ARG A 16 24.38 7.17 -6.10
CA ARG A 16 25.71 6.78 -5.60
C ARG A 16 25.81 6.84 -4.09
N GLU A 17 25.24 7.86 -3.46
CA GLU A 17 25.24 8.04 -2.01
C GLU A 17 24.35 6.99 -1.36
N LEU A 18 23.17 6.76 -1.93
CA LEU A 18 22.27 5.70 -1.47
C LEU A 18 22.94 4.32 -1.50
N LEU A 19 23.77 4.06 -2.51
CA LEU A 19 24.54 2.82 -2.61
C LEU A 19 25.62 2.66 -1.54
N LEU A 20 26.21 3.75 -1.03
CA LEU A 20 27.24 3.68 0.02
C LEU A 20 26.64 3.27 1.37
N GLU A 21 25.38 3.66 1.62
CA GLU A 21 24.62 3.27 2.81
C GLU A 21 24.02 1.86 2.72
N CYS A 22 24.18 1.20 1.58
CA CYS A 22 23.62 -0.11 1.31
C CYS A 22 24.69 -1.20 1.27
N ARG A 23 24.41 -2.32 1.93
CA ARG A 23 25.13 -3.57 1.72
C ARG A 23 24.57 -4.29 0.50
N ILE A 24 25.46 -4.64 -0.42
CA ILE A 24 25.14 -5.34 -1.66
C ILE A 24 25.51 -6.81 -1.51
N GLU A 25 24.56 -7.70 -1.75
CA GLU A 25 24.77 -9.14 -1.77
C GLU A 25 24.31 -9.69 -3.12
N THR A 26 25.16 -10.44 -3.81
CA THR A 26 24.80 -11.17 -5.04
C THR A 26 24.40 -12.60 -4.71
N PHE A 27 23.42 -13.14 -5.43
CA PHE A 27 22.95 -14.50 -5.25
C PHE A 27 22.39 -15.08 -6.55
N SER A 28 22.31 -16.41 -6.64
CA SER A 28 21.72 -17.09 -7.79
C SER A 28 20.18 -16.93 -7.79
N ALA A 29 19.60 -16.61 -8.96
CA ALA A 29 18.19 -16.20 -9.05
C ALA A 29 17.18 -17.25 -8.56
N GLY A 30 17.57 -18.54 -8.60
CA GLY A 30 16.82 -19.69 -8.12
C GLY A 30 15.50 -19.91 -8.87
N GLY A 31 15.34 -21.07 -9.51
CA GLY A 31 14.08 -21.43 -10.18
C GLY A 31 14.25 -22.55 -11.22
N PRO A 32 13.14 -23.03 -11.81
CA PRO A 32 13.16 -23.95 -12.94
C PRO A 32 13.74 -23.21 -14.15
N GLY A 33 15.06 -23.27 -14.29
CA GLY A 33 15.84 -22.57 -15.30
C GLY A 33 16.96 -23.45 -15.84
N GLY A 34 17.50 -23.08 -17.00
CA GLY A 34 18.67 -23.75 -17.57
C GLY A 34 19.95 -23.53 -16.76
N GLN A 35 21.02 -24.22 -17.16
CA GLN A 35 22.34 -24.16 -16.50
C GLN A 35 22.85 -22.72 -16.30
N HIS A 36 22.57 -21.84 -17.27
CA HIS A 36 22.96 -20.43 -17.24
C HIS A 36 22.31 -19.65 -16.08
N GLN A 37 21.05 -19.95 -15.73
CA GLN A 37 20.33 -19.27 -14.66
C GLN A 37 20.75 -19.75 -13.26
N ASN A 38 21.13 -21.03 -13.15
CA ASN A 38 21.53 -21.63 -11.88
C ASN A 38 22.99 -21.35 -11.53
N ARG A 39 23.89 -21.27 -12.53
CA ARG A 39 25.33 -21.03 -12.34
C ARG A 39 25.68 -19.55 -12.21
N THR A 40 24.91 -18.66 -12.80
CA THR A 40 25.21 -17.22 -12.80
C THR A 40 24.56 -16.53 -11.61
N GLU A 41 25.35 -15.84 -10.81
CA GLU A 41 24.88 -15.00 -9.69
C GLU A 41 24.30 -13.67 -10.21
N SER A 42 23.17 -13.75 -10.91
CA SER A 42 22.52 -12.56 -11.48
C SER A 42 21.66 -11.79 -10.49
N GLY A 43 21.18 -12.42 -9.42
CA GLY A 43 20.31 -11.82 -8.42
C GLY A 43 21.07 -10.84 -7.51
N VAL A 44 20.47 -9.69 -7.24
CA VAL A 44 21.04 -8.66 -6.36
C VAL A 44 20.09 -8.40 -5.20
N ARG A 45 20.63 -8.42 -3.99
CA ARG A 45 19.98 -8.00 -2.76
C ARG A 45 20.69 -6.76 -2.24
N LEU A 46 19.90 -5.72 -1.96
CA LEU A 46 20.34 -4.50 -1.31
C LEU A 46 19.74 -4.44 0.09
N VAL A 47 20.59 -4.23 1.09
CA VAL A 47 20.18 -4.00 2.47
C VAL A 47 20.60 -2.60 2.86
N HIS A 48 19.62 -1.74 3.12
CA HIS A 48 19.87 -0.38 3.56
C HIS A 48 20.08 -0.37 5.07
N LEU A 49 21.30 -0.02 5.51
CA LEU A 49 21.71 -0.10 6.91
C LEU A 49 20.91 0.80 7.86
N PRO A 50 20.65 2.09 7.55
CA PRO A 50 20.00 2.97 8.52
C PRO A 50 18.51 2.62 8.75
N THR A 51 17.78 2.18 7.71
CA THR A 51 16.35 1.83 7.82
C THR A 51 16.10 0.33 7.99
N GLY A 52 17.12 -0.52 7.80
CA GLY A 52 17.01 -1.98 7.85
C GLY A 52 16.22 -2.62 6.69
N LEU A 53 15.86 -1.85 5.66
CA LEU A 53 15.08 -2.33 4.53
C LEU A 53 15.90 -3.26 3.64
N ARG A 54 15.24 -4.32 3.15
CA ARG A 54 15.84 -5.31 2.28
C ARG A 54 15.05 -5.39 0.99
N VAL A 55 15.73 -5.17 -0.12
CA VAL A 55 15.15 -5.21 -1.47
C VAL A 55 15.92 -6.20 -2.32
N THR A 56 15.20 -7.02 -3.07
CA THR A 56 15.80 -7.99 -4.00
C THR A 56 15.33 -7.74 -5.42
N ALA A 57 16.22 -7.91 -6.39
CA ALA A 57 15.93 -7.89 -7.82
C ALA A 57 16.59 -9.07 -8.52
N ARG A 58 15.80 -9.79 -9.33
CA ARG A 58 16.21 -11.00 -10.07
C ARG A 58 15.55 -11.08 -11.46
N GLU A 59 15.12 -9.95 -11.99
CA GLU A 59 14.26 -9.88 -13.18
C GLU A 59 15.05 -10.06 -14.47
N GLU A 60 16.27 -9.55 -14.49
CA GLU A 60 17.13 -9.58 -15.67
C GLU A 60 18.29 -10.55 -15.53
N ARG A 61 18.87 -10.95 -16.67
CA ARG A 61 20.09 -11.78 -16.70
C ARG A 61 21.35 -11.05 -16.24
N SER A 62 21.35 -9.71 -16.24
CA SER A 62 22.51 -8.88 -15.91
C SER A 62 22.44 -8.33 -14.49
N GLN A 63 23.50 -8.56 -13.72
CA GLN A 63 23.63 -8.04 -12.35
C GLN A 63 23.54 -6.51 -12.28
N PHE A 64 24.06 -5.79 -13.28
CA PHE A 64 24.06 -4.33 -13.28
C PHE A 64 22.64 -3.78 -13.41
N ARG A 65 21.84 -4.38 -14.28
CA ARG A 65 20.45 -4.01 -14.47
C ARG A 65 19.60 -4.37 -13.24
N ASN A 66 19.86 -5.54 -12.63
CA ASN A 66 19.23 -5.91 -11.37
C ASN A 66 19.61 -4.96 -10.22
N ARG A 67 20.87 -4.49 -10.15
CA ARG A 67 21.29 -3.46 -9.18
C ARG A 67 20.53 -2.15 -9.36
N GLY A 68 20.40 -1.67 -10.60
CA GLY A 68 19.60 -0.48 -10.91
C GLY A 68 18.12 -0.64 -10.57
N ALA A 69 17.54 -1.81 -10.86
CA ALA A 69 16.16 -2.13 -10.49
C ALA A 69 15.96 -2.19 -8.97
N ALA A 70 16.90 -2.80 -8.23
CA ALA A 70 16.89 -2.86 -6.78
C ALA A 70 16.98 -1.46 -6.15
N LEU A 71 17.81 -0.56 -6.70
CA LEU A 71 17.90 0.82 -6.23
C LEU A 71 16.60 1.60 -6.41
N ARG A 72 16.00 1.51 -7.60
CA ARG A 72 14.70 2.16 -7.87
C ARG A 72 13.62 1.68 -6.90
N ARG A 73 13.58 0.39 -6.61
CA ARG A 73 12.65 -0.21 -5.64
C ARG A 73 12.93 0.26 -4.22
N LEU A 74 14.19 0.31 -3.81
CA LEU A 74 14.59 0.82 -2.51
C LEU A 74 14.16 2.28 -2.33
N ARG A 75 14.44 3.13 -3.32
CA ARG A 75 14.01 4.54 -3.31
C ARG A 75 12.49 4.68 -3.19
N LYS A 76 11.72 3.87 -3.93
CA LYS A 76 10.27 3.86 -3.82
C LYS A 76 9.79 3.43 -2.43
N GLN A 77 10.39 2.40 -1.83
CA GLN A 77 10.03 1.95 -0.48
C GLN A 77 10.35 3.02 0.58
N LEU A 78 11.52 3.66 0.48
CA LEU A 78 11.88 4.77 1.36
C LEU A 78 10.90 5.95 1.22
N GLN A 79 10.49 6.28 -0.01
CA GLN A 79 9.46 7.30 -0.25
C GLN A 79 8.11 6.90 0.35
N THR A 80 7.69 5.64 0.22
CA THR A 80 6.46 5.15 0.81
C THR A 80 6.50 5.21 2.34
N LEU A 81 7.63 4.93 2.98
CA LEU A 81 7.77 5.08 4.43
C LEU A 81 7.65 6.54 4.89
N ASN A 82 8.21 7.46 4.10
CA ASN A 82 8.11 8.89 4.37
C ASN A 82 6.72 9.46 4.05
N HIS A 83 5.97 8.80 3.16
CA HIS A 83 4.64 9.24 2.77
C HIS A 83 3.60 8.86 3.83
N LYS A 84 3.02 9.86 4.49
CA LYS A 84 1.87 9.65 5.38
C LYS A 84 0.58 9.69 4.53
N ASP A 85 -0.07 8.55 4.34
CA ASP A 85 -1.40 8.50 3.72
C ASP A 85 -2.37 9.39 4.50
N THR A 86 -3.05 10.29 3.79
CA THR A 86 -4.12 11.09 4.41
C THR A 86 -5.28 10.15 4.76
N PRO A 87 -5.74 10.12 6.03
CA PRO A 87 -6.82 9.23 6.41
C PRO A 87 -8.09 9.58 5.63
N ARG A 88 -8.78 8.54 5.13
CA ARG A 88 -10.07 8.73 4.45
C ARG A 88 -11.12 9.16 5.46
N THR A 89 -11.57 10.42 5.37
CA THR A 89 -12.73 10.87 6.13
C THR A 89 -13.99 10.20 5.57
N PRO A 90 -14.79 9.47 6.38
CA PRO A 90 -15.99 8.83 5.89
C PRO A 90 -16.99 9.87 5.37
N THR A 91 -17.59 9.60 4.22
CA THR A 91 -18.60 10.48 3.64
C THR A 91 -19.91 10.37 4.41
N ARG A 92 -20.60 11.50 4.56
CA ARG A 92 -21.94 11.53 5.16
C ARG A 92 -22.96 10.99 4.16
N VAL A 93 -24.01 10.34 4.66
CA VAL A 93 -25.13 9.85 3.82
C VAL A 93 -25.74 11.02 3.02
N PRO A 94 -25.88 10.88 1.68
CA PRO A 94 -26.46 11.93 0.83
C PRO A 94 -27.89 12.32 1.21
N THR A 95 -28.27 13.56 0.88
CA THR A 95 -29.62 14.09 1.15
C THR A 95 -30.73 13.29 0.47
N ARG A 96 -30.51 12.82 -0.76
CA ARG A 96 -31.45 11.97 -1.51
C ARG A 96 -31.80 10.68 -0.76
N GLU A 97 -30.80 10.04 -0.14
CA GLU A 97 -30.99 8.80 0.62
C GLU A 97 -31.76 9.06 1.92
N LYS A 98 -31.49 10.20 2.58
CA LYS A 98 -32.28 10.63 3.75
C LYS A 98 -33.74 10.88 3.37
N LYS A 99 -34.00 11.50 2.22
CA LYS A 99 -35.36 11.74 1.70
C LYS A 99 -36.08 10.42 1.42
N LYS A 100 -35.44 9.50 0.69
CA LYS A 100 -35.98 8.16 0.41
C LYS A 100 -36.36 7.40 1.70
N ARG A 101 -35.48 7.37 2.70
CA ARG A 101 -35.80 6.76 4.02
C ARG A 101 -37.02 7.37 4.70
N ARG A 102 -37.17 8.70 4.63
CA ARG A 102 -38.35 9.40 5.19
C ARG A 102 -39.63 9.01 4.44
N ASP A 103 -39.56 8.96 3.12
CA ASP A 103 -40.72 8.62 2.27
C ASP A 103 -41.14 7.16 2.44
N ASP A 104 -40.19 6.23 2.52
CA ASP A 104 -40.45 4.83 2.83
C ASP A 104 -41.06 4.64 4.23
N LYS A 105 -40.59 5.41 5.22
CA LYS A 105 -41.18 5.43 6.57
C LYS A 105 -42.64 5.89 6.53
N LYS A 106 -42.95 6.95 5.76
CA LYS A 106 -44.32 7.45 5.56
C LYS A 106 -45.20 6.39 4.86
N ARG A 107 -44.75 5.81 3.76
CA ARG A 107 -45.47 4.74 3.04
C ARG A 107 -45.76 3.55 3.94
N ARG A 108 -44.78 3.11 4.73
CA ARG A 108 -44.96 1.98 5.66
C ARG A 108 -45.99 2.30 6.73
N SER A 109 -45.95 3.50 7.32
CA SER A 109 -46.93 3.96 8.31
C SER A 109 -48.34 3.99 7.71
N HIS A 110 -48.49 4.59 6.53
CA HIS A 110 -49.74 4.66 5.79
C HIS A 110 -50.33 3.27 5.55
N ARG A 111 -49.52 2.35 5.02
CA ARG A 111 -49.91 0.96 4.77
C ARG A 111 -50.33 0.23 6.05
N LYS A 112 -49.66 0.47 7.18
CA LYS A 112 -50.05 -0.12 8.46
C LYS A 112 -51.40 0.39 8.96
N ARG A 113 -51.69 1.68 8.78
CA ARG A 113 -52.98 2.27 9.15
C ARG A 113 -54.14 1.67 8.36
N LEU A 114 -53.96 1.53 7.04
CA LEU A 114 -54.96 0.90 6.16
C LEU A 114 -55.20 -0.58 6.46
N ARG A 115 -54.23 -1.26 7.08
CA ARG A 115 -54.34 -2.67 7.48
C ARG A 115 -54.94 -2.87 8.87
N LYS A 116 -55.27 -1.80 9.60
CA LYS A 116 -55.94 -1.95 10.89
C LYS A 116 -57.38 -2.41 10.63
N PRO A 117 -57.86 -3.46 11.32
CA PRO A 117 -59.27 -3.83 11.23
C PRO A 117 -60.15 -2.66 11.68
N PRO A 118 -61.34 -2.48 11.09
CA PRO A 118 -62.29 -1.47 11.55
C PRO A 118 -62.65 -1.75 13.02
N LEU A 119 -62.91 -0.68 13.78
CA LEU A 119 -63.50 -0.83 15.11
C LEU A 119 -64.89 -1.44 14.91
N SER A 120 -65.16 -2.53 15.62
CA SER A 120 -66.49 -3.16 15.66
C SER A 120 -67.48 -2.14 16.20
N GLU A 121 -68.38 -1.68 15.35
CA GLU A 121 -69.54 -0.87 15.76
C GLU A 121 -70.52 -1.85 16.45
N GLU A 122 -70.76 -1.65 17.75
CA GLU A 122 -71.81 -2.33 18.54
C GLU A 122 -73.20 -1.79 18.22
#